data_AF-A0A7W1T7E1-F1
#
_entry.id   AF-A0A7W1T7E1-F1
#
_cell.length_a   1.000
_cell.length_b   1.000
_cell.length_c   1.000
_cell.angle_alpha   90.00
_cell.angle_beta   90.00
_cell.angle_gamma   90.00
#
_symmetry.space_group_name_H-M   'P 1'
#
loop_
_entity.id
_entity.type
_entity.pdbx_description
1 polymer ?
#
loop_
_entity_poly.entity_id
_entity_poly.type
_entity_poly.pdbx_seq_one_letter_code
_entity_poly.pdbx_strand_id
1 'polypeptide(L)'
;MKEQDIASELIDIRLQFGLDFVGIATAIAADGQKEIRWKYVAGNRNNRYQKIVLQVGKGIAGSVWRTARPMISGNLNQDRDAPLQEYPIALTENLASIIAVPIMSGGAVIGVMLGGYRKVTQIKDAMATDFQMIADKMQQSLLAVKE
;
A
#
# COMPACT_ATOMS: atom_id res chain seq x y z
N MET A 1 12.28 -14.53 10.24
CA MET A 1 12.20 -13.06 10.29
C MET A 1 11.06 -12.67 11.21
N LYS A 2 11.20 -11.61 11.99
CA LYS A 2 10.16 -11.16 12.94
C LYS A 2 9.33 -10.04 12.34
N GLU A 3 8.08 -9.86 12.78
CA GLU A 3 7.25 -8.72 12.36
C GLU A 3 7.91 -7.35 12.60
N GLN A 4 8.80 -7.28 13.59
CA GLN A 4 9.62 -6.09 13.88
C GLN A 4 10.59 -5.71 12.76
N ASP A 5 11.01 -6.69 11.94
CA ASP A 5 11.95 -6.46 10.84
C ASP A 5 11.24 -5.74 9.67
N ILE A 6 10.00 -6.13 9.35
CA ILE A 6 9.18 -5.46 8.33
C ILE A 6 8.88 -4.01 8.72
N ALA A 7 8.59 -3.75 9.99
CA ALA A 7 8.33 -2.39 10.46
C ALA A 7 9.57 -1.48 10.29
N SER A 8 10.76 -2.02 10.54
CA SER A 8 12.02 -1.30 10.37
C SER A 8 12.30 -1.02 8.89
N GLU A 9 12.13 -2.01 8.02
CA GLU A 9 12.25 -1.84 6.56
C GLU A 9 11.29 -0.76 6.04
N LEU A 10 10.05 -0.71 6.53
CA LEU A 10 9.10 0.34 6.16
C LEU A 10 9.56 1.74 6.60
N ILE A 11 10.22 1.87 7.76
CA ILE A 11 10.78 3.16 8.18
C ILE A 11 11.88 3.60 7.20
N ASP A 12 12.78 2.69 6.81
CA ASP A 12 13.85 2.99 5.87
C ASP A 12 13.32 3.37 4.50
N ILE A 13 12.35 2.63 3.97
CA ILE A 13 11.66 2.93 2.70
C ILE A 13 10.99 4.31 2.78
N ARG A 14 10.30 4.60 3.89
CA ARG A 14 9.66 5.91 4.10
C ARG A 14 10.68 7.04 4.02
N LEU A 15 11.84 6.89 4.67
CA LEU A 15 12.90 7.90 4.66
C LEU A 15 13.57 8.03 3.29
N GLN A 16 13.87 6.91 2.63
CA GLN A 16 14.50 6.87 1.31
C GLN A 16 13.68 7.62 0.25
N PHE A 17 12.36 7.47 0.27
CA PHE A 17 11.46 8.09 -0.71
C PHE A 17 10.86 9.41 -0.22
N GLY A 18 11.16 9.84 1.01
CA GLY A 18 10.56 11.04 1.61
C GLY A 18 9.04 10.94 1.79
N LEU A 19 8.53 9.73 2.01
CA LEU A 19 7.10 9.47 2.16
C LEU A 19 6.60 10.00 3.51
N ASP A 20 5.38 10.54 3.52
CA ASP A 20 4.69 10.86 4.77
C ASP A 20 4.20 9.59 5.46
N PHE A 21 3.73 8.63 4.66
CA PHE A 21 3.15 7.36 5.09
C PHE A 21 3.61 6.24 4.15
N VAL A 22 3.88 5.07 4.70
CA VAL A 22 4.03 3.84 3.93
C VAL A 22 3.29 2.71 4.63
N GLY A 23 2.73 1.77 3.88
CA GLY A 23 2.09 0.60 4.45
C GLY A 23 2.00 -0.57 3.50
N ILE A 24 1.84 -1.76 4.09
CA ILE A 24 1.59 -3.01 3.38
C ILE A 24 0.22 -3.53 3.81
N ALA A 25 -0.66 -3.70 2.83
CA ALA A 25 -1.92 -4.39 2.98
C ALA A 25 -1.78 -5.87 2.62
N THR A 26 -2.43 -6.75 3.38
CA THR A 26 -2.49 -8.19 3.14
C THR A 26 -3.94 -8.65 3.13
N ALA A 27 -4.22 -9.78 2.47
CA ALA A 27 -5.52 -10.41 2.49
C ALA A 27 -5.57 -11.55 3.52
N ILE A 28 -6.68 -11.63 4.24
CA ILE A 28 -7.07 -12.80 5.03
C ILE A 28 -8.34 -13.40 4.40
N ALA A 29 -8.49 -14.72 4.47
CA ALA A 29 -9.74 -15.36 4.12
C ALA A 29 -10.71 -15.21 5.31
N ALA A 30 -11.84 -14.56 5.10
CA ALA A 30 -12.92 -14.42 6.08
C ALA A 30 -14.23 -14.81 5.39
N ASP A 31 -14.93 -15.81 5.94
CA ASP A 31 -16.25 -16.27 5.47
C ASP A 31 -16.33 -16.54 3.96
N GLY A 32 -15.26 -17.11 3.39
CA GLY A 32 -15.18 -17.44 1.96
C GLY A 32 -14.84 -16.25 1.05
N GLN A 33 -14.66 -15.05 1.59
CA GLN A 33 -14.22 -13.86 0.86
C GLN A 33 -12.81 -13.42 1.29
N LYS A 34 -12.10 -12.72 0.40
CA LYS A 34 -10.81 -12.10 0.73
C LYS A 34 -11.04 -10.70 1.28
N GLU A 35 -10.68 -10.50 2.55
CA GLU A 35 -10.63 -9.19 3.18
C GLU A 35 -9.20 -8.65 3.17
N ILE A 36 -9.00 -7.47 2.59
CA ILE A 36 -7.73 -6.76 2.53
C ILE A 36 -7.66 -5.78 3.69
N ARG A 37 -6.59 -5.87 4.49
CA ARG A 37 -6.34 -5.04 5.67
C ARG A 37 -4.91 -4.53 5.68
N TRP A 38 -4.70 -3.32 6.17
CA TRP A 38 -3.37 -2.73 6.39
C TRP A 38 -2.71 -3.38 7.60
N LYS A 39 -1.71 -4.24 7.37
CA LYS A 39 -1.06 -5.02 8.44
C LYS A 39 0.15 -4.28 9.01
N TYR A 40 0.99 -3.75 8.13
CA TYR A 40 2.22 -3.03 8.52
C TYR A 40 2.15 -1.61 7.99
N VAL A 41 2.50 -0.63 8.83
CA VAL A 41 2.52 0.79 8.44
C VAL A 41 3.65 1.51 9.14
N ALA A 42 4.13 2.61 8.54
CA ALA A 42 5.02 3.57 9.16
C ALA A 42 4.63 4.99 8.74
N GLY A 43 4.75 5.94 9.67
CA GLY A 43 4.39 7.35 9.44
C GLY A 43 2.90 7.66 9.57
N ASN A 44 2.10 6.73 10.08
CA ASN A 44 0.68 6.94 10.33
C ASN A 44 0.45 8.03 11.39
N ARG A 45 -0.56 8.88 11.19
CA ARG A 45 -0.95 9.93 12.15
C ARG A 45 -1.82 9.41 13.28
N ASN A 46 -2.48 8.29 13.04
CA ASN A 46 -3.44 7.70 13.95
C ASN A 46 -3.56 6.20 13.65
N ASN A 47 -4.29 5.46 14.49
CA ASN A 47 -4.49 4.02 14.32
C ASN A 47 -5.84 3.66 13.66
N ARG A 48 -6.56 4.62 13.07
CA ARG A 48 -7.86 4.36 12.43
C ARG A 48 -7.71 3.50 11.17
N TYR A 49 -6.52 3.46 10.57
CA TYR A 49 -6.22 2.57 9.44
C TYR A 49 -6.53 1.09 9.76
N GLN A 50 -6.41 0.68 11.03
CA GLN A 50 -6.68 -0.69 11.48
C GLN A 50 -8.15 -1.10 11.32
N LYS A 51 -9.06 -0.12 11.26
CA LYS A 51 -10.50 -0.35 11.03
C LYS A 51 -10.86 -0.49 9.55
N ILE A 52 -9.91 -0.23 8.64
CA ILE A 52 -10.15 -0.31 7.20
C ILE A 52 -10.18 -1.80 6.80
N VAL A 53 -11.31 -2.21 6.25
CA VAL A 53 -11.52 -3.52 5.64
C VAL A 53 -11.95 -3.29 4.21
N LEU A 54 -11.20 -3.81 3.25
CA LEU A 54 -11.47 -3.64 1.82
C LEU A 54 -11.74 -4.99 1.17
N GLN A 55 -12.71 -5.02 0.28
CA GLN A 55 -12.87 -6.13 -0.66
C GLN A 55 -11.93 -5.94 -1.86
N VAL A 56 -11.63 -7.03 -2.56
CA VAL A 56 -10.92 -6.98 -3.84
C VAL A 56 -11.63 -6.03 -4.80
N GLY A 57 -10.88 -5.12 -5.41
CA GLY A 57 -11.38 -4.08 -6.30
C GLY A 57 -11.92 -2.82 -5.63
N LYS A 58 -11.89 -2.71 -4.30
CA LYS A 58 -12.34 -1.52 -3.55
C LYS A 58 -11.18 -0.78 -2.89
N GLY A 59 -11.19 0.55 -3.03
CA GLY A 59 -10.11 1.42 -2.59
C GLY A 59 -8.78 1.14 -3.29
N ILE A 60 -7.73 1.82 -2.84
CA ILE A 60 -6.39 1.75 -3.45
C ILE A 60 -5.86 0.32 -3.41
N ALA A 61 -5.80 -0.29 -2.22
CA ALA A 61 -5.25 -1.64 -2.08
C ALA A 61 -6.09 -2.70 -2.81
N GLY A 62 -7.42 -2.62 -2.76
CA GLY A 62 -8.27 -3.55 -3.48
C GLY A 62 -8.16 -3.43 -4.99
N SER A 63 -8.01 -2.21 -5.53
CA SER A 63 -7.81 -1.99 -6.96
C SER A 63 -6.52 -2.63 -7.45
N VAL A 64 -5.39 -2.35 -6.80
CA VAL A 64 -4.09 -2.95 -7.12
C VAL A 64 -4.13 -4.47 -6.97
N TRP A 65 -4.79 -4.98 -5.94
CA TRP A 65 -4.95 -6.43 -5.75
C TRP A 65 -5.68 -7.10 -6.91
N ARG A 66 -6.75 -6.46 -7.42
CA ARG A 66 -7.55 -6.99 -8.53
C ARG A 66 -6.79 -6.96 -9.85
N THR A 67 -6.08 -5.87 -10.13
CA THR A 67 -5.45 -5.64 -11.44
C THR A 67 -4.04 -6.22 -11.54
N ALA A 68 -3.38 -6.49 -10.40
CA ALA A 68 -1.95 -6.78 -10.32
C ALA A 68 -1.10 -5.71 -11.03
N ARG A 69 -1.56 -4.45 -11.00
CA ARG A 69 -0.89 -3.30 -11.63
C ARG A 69 -0.72 -2.16 -10.64
N PRO A 70 0.35 -1.38 -10.74
CA PRO A 70 0.52 -0.18 -9.93
C PRO A 70 -0.63 0.82 -10.12
N MET A 71 -0.95 1.54 -9.05
CA MET A 71 -1.81 2.72 -9.06
C MET A 71 -0.98 3.92 -8.59
N ILE A 72 -0.92 4.96 -9.42
CA ILE A 72 -0.10 6.15 -9.17
C ILE A 72 -0.99 7.37 -9.35
N SER A 73 -1.02 8.24 -8.36
CA SER A 73 -1.79 9.48 -8.43
C SER A 73 -1.01 10.62 -7.79
N GLY A 74 -0.70 11.64 -8.59
CA GLY A 74 -0.05 12.86 -8.10
C GLY A 74 -1.01 13.78 -7.36
N ASN A 75 -2.32 13.63 -7.55
CA ASN A 75 -3.34 14.40 -6.85
C ASN A 75 -4.66 13.60 -6.80
N LEU A 76 -4.91 12.95 -5.66
CA LEU A 76 -6.10 12.13 -5.46
C LEU A 76 -7.42 12.92 -5.51
N ASN A 77 -7.39 14.24 -5.29
CA ASN A 77 -8.58 15.09 -5.45
C ASN A 77 -8.98 15.30 -6.93
N GLN A 78 -8.06 15.03 -7.85
CA GLN A 78 -8.24 15.15 -9.31
C GLN A 78 -8.15 13.78 -9.99
N ASP A 79 -8.22 12.70 -9.21
CA ASP A 79 -8.20 11.35 -9.72
C ASP A 79 -9.42 11.09 -10.60
N ARG A 80 -9.21 10.46 -11.75
CA ARG A 80 -10.26 10.21 -12.74
C ARG A 80 -10.97 8.88 -12.52
N ASP A 81 -10.32 7.95 -11.82
CA ASP A 81 -10.82 6.58 -11.71
C ASP A 81 -11.88 6.45 -10.61
N ALA A 82 -11.69 7.15 -9.49
CA ALA A 82 -12.67 7.22 -8.40
C ALA A 82 -12.46 8.47 -7.55
N PRO A 83 -13.52 8.98 -6.89
CA PRO A 83 -13.41 10.13 -5.99
C PRO A 83 -12.66 9.75 -4.70
N LEU A 84 -12.06 10.73 -4.02
CA LEU A 84 -11.26 10.53 -2.80
C LEU A 84 -11.99 9.72 -1.70
N GLN A 85 -13.32 9.83 -1.63
CA GLN A 85 -14.17 9.11 -0.69
C GLN A 85 -14.09 7.59 -0.83
N GLU A 86 -13.75 7.09 -2.02
CA GLU A 86 -13.52 5.66 -2.27
C GLU A 86 -12.13 5.18 -1.81
N TYR A 87 -11.29 6.07 -1.28
CA TYR A 87 -9.95 5.77 -0.78
C TYR A 87 -9.83 5.99 0.74
N PRO A 88 -10.35 5.06 1.58
CA PRO A 88 -10.35 5.21 3.05
C PRO A 88 -8.98 5.49 3.68
N ILE A 89 -7.92 4.89 3.15
CA ILE A 89 -6.56 5.10 3.66
C ILE A 89 -6.06 6.52 3.38
N ALA A 90 -6.39 7.06 2.20
CA ALA A 90 -6.02 8.42 1.83
C ALA A 90 -6.75 9.44 2.71
N LEU A 91 -8.04 9.24 2.97
CA LEU A 91 -8.80 10.07 3.91
C LEU A 91 -8.23 10.00 5.33
N THR A 92 -7.97 8.79 5.82
CA THR A 92 -7.52 8.56 7.21
C THR A 92 -6.15 9.18 7.49
N GLU A 93 -5.26 9.15 6.50
CA GLU A 93 -3.89 9.65 6.61
C GLU A 93 -3.67 11.04 5.97
N ASN A 94 -4.73 11.64 5.42
CA ASN A 94 -4.74 12.89 4.67
C ASN A 94 -3.71 12.88 3.51
N LEU A 95 -3.71 11.81 2.71
CA LEU A 95 -2.82 11.65 1.57
C LEU A 95 -3.39 12.40 0.37
N ALA A 96 -2.53 13.17 -0.29
CA ALA A 96 -2.83 13.89 -1.52
C ALA A 96 -2.25 13.19 -2.75
N SER A 97 -1.14 12.46 -2.59
CA SER A 97 -0.49 11.72 -3.68
C SER A 97 -0.06 10.34 -3.20
N ILE A 98 -0.11 9.35 -4.08
CA ILE A 98 0.21 7.97 -3.74
C ILE A 98 0.93 7.22 -4.86
N ILE A 99 1.72 6.24 -4.44
CA ILE A 99 2.25 5.14 -5.26
C ILE A 99 1.83 3.85 -4.58
N ALA A 100 1.01 3.05 -5.23
CA ALA A 100 0.61 1.73 -4.75
C ALA A 100 1.05 0.66 -5.74
N VAL A 101 1.77 -0.35 -5.28
CA VAL A 101 2.35 -1.41 -6.11
C VAL A 101 2.00 -2.80 -5.56
N PRO A 102 1.74 -3.78 -6.43
CA PRO A 102 1.51 -5.16 -6.00
C PRO A 102 2.81 -5.80 -5.51
N ILE A 103 2.71 -6.64 -4.48
CA ILE A 103 3.74 -7.61 -4.10
C ILE A 103 3.26 -8.97 -4.62
N MET A 104 4.00 -9.54 -5.56
CA MET A 104 3.61 -10.76 -6.30
C MET A 104 4.31 -12.00 -5.74
N SER A 105 3.64 -13.15 -5.75
CA SER A 105 4.27 -14.46 -5.55
C SER A 105 3.50 -15.54 -6.31
N GLY A 106 4.20 -16.38 -7.06
CA GLY A 106 3.58 -17.46 -7.84
C GLY A 106 2.48 -16.99 -8.80
N GLY A 107 2.63 -15.79 -9.38
CA GLY A 107 1.63 -15.19 -10.28
C GLY A 107 0.41 -14.58 -9.60
N ALA A 108 0.35 -14.55 -8.28
CA ALA A 108 -0.74 -13.96 -7.51
C ALA A 108 -0.26 -12.79 -6.64
N VAL A 109 -1.13 -11.80 -6.42
CA VAL A 109 -0.88 -10.73 -5.44
C VAL A 109 -0.96 -11.32 -4.02
N ILE A 110 0.10 -11.17 -3.24
CA ILE A 110 0.17 -11.60 -1.83
C ILE A 110 0.10 -10.44 -0.84
N GLY A 111 0.28 -9.22 -1.33
CA GLY A 111 0.19 -7.96 -0.59
C GLY A 111 0.22 -6.75 -1.53
N VAL A 112 -0.09 -5.58 -0.99
CA VAL A 112 0.01 -4.29 -1.71
C VAL A 112 0.82 -3.33 -0.87
N MET A 113 1.90 -2.78 -1.42
CA MET A 113 2.68 -1.74 -0.78
C MET A 113 2.20 -0.37 -1.26
N LEU A 114 1.95 0.55 -0.34
CA LEU A 114 1.51 1.92 -0.60
C LEU A 114 2.49 2.89 0.02
N GLY A 115 3.00 3.82 -0.77
CA GLY A 115 3.65 5.05 -0.32
C GLY A 115 2.72 6.24 -0.54
N GLY A 116 2.66 7.15 0.43
CA GLY A 116 1.78 8.31 0.39
C GLY A 116 2.48 9.61 0.80
N TYR A 117 2.11 10.69 0.12
CA TYR A 117 2.47 12.06 0.43
C TYR A 117 1.22 12.84 0.82
N ARG A 118 1.31 13.72 1.82
CA ARG A 118 0.19 14.56 2.27
C ARG A 118 0.09 15.88 1.51
N LYS A 119 1.00 16.12 0.58
CA LYS A 119 1.00 17.23 -0.37
C LYS A 119 1.00 16.67 -1.78
N VAL A 120 0.39 17.42 -2.70
CA VAL A 120 0.46 17.14 -4.14
C VAL A 120 1.92 17.07 -4.54
N THR A 121 2.32 15.92 -5.08
CA THR A 121 3.70 15.56 -5.38
C THR A 121 3.75 14.95 -6.77
N GLN A 122 4.67 15.43 -7.61
CA GLN A 122 4.91 14.84 -8.91
C GLN A 122 5.72 13.55 -8.76
N ILE A 123 5.09 12.44 -9.12
CA ILE A 123 5.72 11.12 -9.09
C ILE A 123 6.35 10.86 -10.46
N LYS A 124 7.66 10.66 -10.48
CA LYS A 124 8.42 10.33 -11.69
C LYS A 124 8.37 8.83 -11.95
N ASP A 125 8.45 8.41 -13.21
CA ASP A 125 8.42 6.99 -13.58
C ASP A 125 9.52 6.18 -12.89
N ALA A 126 10.74 6.73 -12.83
CA ALA A 126 11.86 6.09 -12.13
C ALA A 126 11.54 5.78 -10.66
N MET A 127 10.84 6.68 -9.96
CA MET A 127 10.43 6.46 -8.57
C MET A 127 9.43 5.31 -8.46
N ALA A 128 8.48 5.19 -9.40
CA ALA A 128 7.53 4.08 -9.41
C ALA A 128 8.22 2.74 -9.68
N THR A 129 9.19 2.71 -10.60
CA THR A 129 10.01 1.52 -10.87
C THR A 129 10.83 1.12 -9.64
N ASP A 130 11.49 2.08 -8.99
CA ASP A 130 12.25 1.82 -7.77
C ASP A 130 11.36 1.31 -6.63
N PHE A 131 10.17 1.88 -6.49
CA PHE A 131 9.20 1.45 -5.49
C PHE A 131 8.69 0.02 -5.75
N GLN A 132 8.46 -0.35 -7.02
CA GLN A 132 8.13 -1.73 -7.40
C GLN A 132 9.28 -2.69 -7.09
N MET A 133 10.53 -2.35 -7.42
CA MET A 133 11.69 -3.20 -7.12
C MET A 133 11.84 -3.47 -5.61
N ILE A 134 11.48 -2.49 -4.77
CA ILE A 134 11.46 -2.67 -3.32
C ILE A 134 10.31 -3.59 -2.91
N ALA A 135 9.10 -3.40 -3.44
CA ALA A 135 7.98 -4.31 -3.18
C ALA A 135 8.32 -5.76 -3.52
N ASP A 136 9.05 -6.00 -4.60
CA ASP A 136 9.49 -7.34 -5.00
C ASP A 136 10.47 -7.93 -3.97
N LYS A 137 11.35 -7.13 -3.37
CA LYS A 137 12.22 -7.57 -2.26
C LYS A 137 11.43 -7.87 -1.00
N MET A 138 10.40 -7.07 -0.70
CA MET A 138 9.48 -7.30 0.43
C MET A 138 8.70 -8.60 0.31
N GLN A 139 8.63 -9.23 -0.88
CA GLN A 139 7.96 -10.51 -1.09
C GLN A 139 8.48 -11.59 -0.15
N GLN A 140 9.81 -11.76 -0.07
CA GLN A 140 10.43 -12.76 0.79
C GLN A 140 10.08 -12.49 2.25
N SER A 141 10.10 -11.21 2.65
CA SER A 141 9.76 -10.83 4.01
C SER A 141 8.32 -11.09 4.38
N LEU A 142 7.41 -10.87 3.45
CA LEU A 142 6.00 -11.12 3.65
C LEU A 142 5.65 -12.60 3.71
N LEU A 143 6.36 -13.45 2.98
CA LEU A 143 6.17 -14.91 3.01
C LEU A 143 6.70 -15.52 4.32
N ALA A 144 7.89 -15.10 4.77
CA ALA A 144 8.54 -15.63 5.97
C ALA A 144 7.81 -15.32 7.30
N VAL A 145 6.79 -14.47 7.28
CA VAL A 145 5.96 -14.09 8.44
C VAL A 145 4.55 -14.66 8.34
N LYS A 146 4.19 -15.28 7.20
CA LYS A 146 2.93 -16.04 7.05
C LYS A 146 3.06 -17.50 7.47
N GLU A 147 4.29 -18.01 7.56
CA GLU A 147 4.66 -19.31 8.13
C GLU A 147 4.88 -19.20 9.64
#